data_AF-A0A349XZH4-F1
#
_entry.id   AF-A0A349XZH4-F1
#
_cell.length_a   1.000
_cell.length_b   1.000
_cell.length_c   1.000
_cell.angle_alpha   90.00
_cell.angle_beta   90.00
_cell.angle_gamma   90.00
#
_symmetry.space_group_name_H-M   'P 1'
#
loop_
_entity.id
_entity.type
_entity.pdbx_description
1 polymer ?
#
loop_
_entity_poly.entity_id
_entity_poly.type
_entity_poly.pdbx_seq_one_letter_code
_entity_poly.pdbx_strand_id
1 'polypeptide(L)'
;MPPVSEIMIFAAALAAAGVVAGLLAGLFGIGGGAVLVPVFYQVFGLLDVPEAVRMHLSLGTSLAIIVPTSIRSFLTHRQKGAVDIELLKGWVVAVPLGTVLASIVAAYASSVALRLIFAFIALALAFRMIFNRASWHLGSD
;
A
#
# COMPACT_ATOMS: atom_id res chain seq x y z
N MET A 1 -18.18 24.62 8.00
CA MET A 1 -18.36 23.22 7.55
C MET A 1 -18.40 23.23 6.04
N PRO A 2 -17.63 22.37 5.35
CA PRO A 2 -17.67 22.33 3.89
C PRO A 2 -19.09 22.00 3.40
N PRO A 3 -19.52 22.54 2.24
CA PRO A 3 -20.83 22.26 1.69
C PRO A 3 -21.02 20.77 1.39
N VAL A 4 -22.24 20.26 1.58
CA VAL A 4 -22.58 18.83 1.41
C VAL A 4 -22.22 18.31 0.02
N SER A 5 -22.32 19.17 -1.01
CA SER A 5 -21.91 18.83 -2.39
C SER A 5 -20.43 18.49 -2.51
N GLU A 6 -19.55 19.22 -1.81
CA GLU A 6 -18.11 18.94 -1.82
C GLU A 6 -17.79 17.62 -1.12
N ILE A 7 -18.45 17.36 0.01
CA ILE A 7 -18.32 16.10 0.74
C ILE A 7 -18.75 14.91 -0.14
N MET A 8 -19.85 15.04 -0.88
CA MET A 8 -20.32 13.98 -1.78
C MET A 8 -19.35 13.74 -2.95
N ILE A 9 -18.84 14.80 -3.57
CA ILE A 9 -17.85 14.68 -4.67
C ILE A 9 -16.58 13.99 -4.16
N PHE A 10 -16.10 14.40 -2.99
CA PHE A 10 -14.94 13.83 -2.36
C PHE A 10 -15.12 12.35 -2.00
N ALA A 11 -16.28 11.99 -1.42
CA ALA A 11 -16.63 10.61 -1.11
C ALA A 11 -16.73 9.74 -2.38
N ALA A 12 -17.33 10.26 -3.45
CA ALA A 12 -17.41 9.57 -4.73
C ALA A 12 -16.02 9.35 -5.36
N ALA A 13 -15.13 10.35 -5.31
CA ALA A 13 -13.76 10.24 -5.78
C ALA A 13 -12.96 9.19 -4.98
N LEU A 14 -13.11 9.18 -3.65
CA LEU A 14 -12.51 8.18 -2.77
C LEU A 14 -13.04 6.77 -3.06
N ALA A 15 -14.35 6.62 -3.28
CA ALA A 15 -14.96 5.33 -3.62
C ALA A 15 -14.44 4.79 -4.96
N ALA A 16 -14.41 5.64 -6.00
CA ALA A 16 -13.87 5.27 -7.30
C ALA A 16 -12.38 4.91 -7.23
N ALA A 17 -11.57 5.71 -6.53
CA ALA A 17 -10.17 5.42 -6.28
C ALA A 17 -9.98 4.11 -5.50
N GLY A 18 -10.84 3.83 -4.52
CA GLY A 18 -10.85 2.58 -3.76
C GLY A 18 -11.16 1.36 -4.61
N VAL A 19 -12.13 1.45 -5.52
CA VAL A 19 -12.46 0.37 -6.47
C VAL A 19 -11.27 0.10 -7.39
N VAL A 20 -10.70 1.14 -8.00
CA VAL A 20 -9.54 1.00 -8.89
C VAL A 20 -8.34 0.44 -8.13
N ALA A 21 -8.02 1.00 -6.96
CA ALA A 21 -6.93 0.54 -6.13
C ALA A 21 -7.12 -0.92 -5.70
N GLY A 22 -8.33 -1.33 -5.32
CA GLY A 22 -8.65 -2.70 -4.94
C GLY A 22 -8.50 -3.69 -6.10
N LEU A 23 -8.96 -3.32 -7.30
CA LEU A 23 -8.79 -4.12 -8.52
C LEU A 23 -7.31 -4.29 -8.87
N LEU A 24 -6.53 -3.21 -8.89
CA LEU A 24 -5.10 -3.25 -9.18
C LEU A 24 -4.33 -4.01 -8.10
N ALA A 25 -4.71 -3.84 -6.83
CA ALA A 25 -4.14 -4.61 -5.71
C ALA A 25 -4.39 -6.12 -5.87
N GLY A 26 -5.60 -6.51 -6.29
CA GLY A 26 -5.96 -7.90 -6.52
C GLY A 26 -5.27 -8.49 -7.75
N LEU A 27 -5.17 -7.74 -8.84
CA LEU A 27 -4.55 -8.19 -10.09
C LEU A 27 -3.04 -8.36 -9.97
N PHE A 28 -2.36 -7.41 -9.32
CA PHE A 28 -0.90 -7.40 -9.21
C PHE A 28 -0.37 -7.98 -7.89
N GLY A 29 -1.24 -8.26 -6.92
CA GLY A 29 -0.84 -8.77 -5.61
C GLY A 29 -0.04 -7.78 -4.74
N ILE A 30 0.07 -6.50 -5.15
CA ILE A 30 0.90 -5.48 -4.48
C ILE A 30 0.23 -4.81 -3.27
N GLY A 31 -0.96 -5.27 -2.88
CA GLY A 31 -1.63 -4.80 -1.67
C GLY A 31 -2.13 -3.35 -1.71
N GLY A 32 -2.32 -2.72 -2.88
CA GLY A 32 -3.04 -1.45 -3.03
C GLY A 32 -2.34 -0.18 -2.53
N GLY A 33 -1.33 -0.29 -1.66
CA GLY A 33 -0.60 0.84 -1.09
C GLY A 33 0.08 1.73 -2.12
N ALA A 34 0.61 1.13 -3.20
CA ALA A 34 1.22 1.88 -4.30
C ALA A 34 0.24 2.89 -4.96
N VAL A 35 -1.07 2.60 -4.92
CA VAL A 35 -2.13 3.45 -5.49
C VAL A 35 -2.74 4.34 -4.41
N LEU A 36 -3.01 3.80 -3.21
CA LEU A 36 -3.67 4.52 -2.12
C LEU A 36 -2.80 5.66 -1.56
N VAL A 37 -1.49 5.47 -1.45
CA VAL A 37 -0.60 6.47 -0.81
C VAL A 37 -0.56 7.79 -1.60
N PRO A 38 -0.34 7.81 -2.94
CA PRO A 38 -0.43 9.05 -3.73
C PRO A 38 -1.81 9.71 -3.66
N VAL A 39 -2.88 8.92 -3.68
CA VAL A 39 -4.25 9.42 -3.58
C VAL A 39 -4.46 10.13 -2.24
N PHE A 40 -4.08 9.49 -1.13
CA PHE A 40 -4.19 10.10 0.20
C PHE A 40 -3.28 11.32 0.37
N TYR A 41 -2.08 11.30 -0.19
CA TYR A 41 -1.20 12.47 -0.15
C TYR A 41 -1.85 13.68 -0.80
N GLN A 42 -2.53 13.48 -1.93
CA GLN A 42 -3.19 14.57 -2.64
C GLN A 42 -4.48 15.03 -1.97
N VAL A 43 -5.27 14.07 -1.49
CA VAL A 43 -6.46 14.33 -0.67
C VAL A 43 -6.11 15.13 0.59
N PHE A 44 -5.07 14.72 1.34
CA PHE A 44 -4.64 15.43 2.54
C PHE A 44 -4.03 16.80 2.20
N GLY A 45 -3.38 16.93 1.03
CA GLY A 45 -2.97 18.24 0.51
C GLY A 45 -4.15 19.19 0.28
N LEU A 46 -5.26 18.69 -0.27
CA LEU A 46 -6.49 19.48 -0.49
C LEU A 46 -7.21 19.85 0.81
N LEU A 47 -7.02 19.06 1.87
CA LEU A 47 -7.57 19.33 3.20
C LEU A 47 -6.66 20.21 4.08
N ASP A 48 -5.67 20.88 3.48
CA ASP A 48 -4.69 21.73 4.17
C ASP A 48 -3.92 21.03 5.30
N VAL A 49 -3.73 19.70 5.18
CA VAL A 49 -2.90 18.95 6.12
C VAL A 49 -1.44 19.41 5.99
N PRO A 50 -0.78 19.77 7.12
CA PRO A 50 0.60 20.23 7.10
C PRO A 50 1.55 19.24 6.42
N GLU A 51 2.42 19.74 5.55
CA GLU A 51 3.36 18.89 4.79
C GLU A 51 4.25 18.04 5.71
N ALA A 52 4.56 18.55 6.92
CA ALA A 52 5.37 17.86 7.92
C ALA A 52 4.81 16.49 8.34
N VAL A 53 3.48 16.28 8.28
CA VAL A 53 2.81 15.03 8.71
C VAL A 53 2.04 14.34 7.58
N ARG A 54 1.90 15.00 6.42
CA ARG A 54 1.08 14.52 5.30
C ARG A 54 1.50 13.14 4.81
N MET A 55 2.81 12.89 4.74
CA MET A 55 3.32 11.59 4.27
C MET A 55 3.08 10.49 5.31
N HIS A 56 3.29 10.76 6.60
CA HIS A 56 2.98 9.81 7.68
C HIS A 56 1.50 9.42 7.68
N LEU A 57 0.59 10.40 7.54
CA LEU A 57 -0.84 10.13 7.47
C LEU A 57 -1.19 9.30 6.25
N SER A 58 -0.64 9.64 5.08
CA SER A 58 -0.90 8.91 3.83
C SER A 58 -0.47 7.44 3.92
N LEU A 59 0.75 7.19 4.44
CA LEU A 59 1.28 5.84 4.63
C LEU A 59 0.48 5.08 5.69
N GLY A 60 0.24 5.68 6.85
CA GLY A 60 -0.47 5.06 7.96
C GLY A 60 -1.92 4.70 7.61
N THR A 61 -2.67 5.61 6.98
CA THR A 61 -4.03 5.36 6.52
C THR A 61 -4.06 4.26 5.46
N SER A 62 -3.10 4.23 4.53
CA SER A 62 -3.03 3.14 3.57
C SER A 62 -2.81 1.80 4.27
N LEU A 63 -1.85 1.69 5.19
CA LEU A 63 -1.57 0.45 5.93
C LEU A 63 -2.79 -0.03 6.74
N ALA A 64 -3.53 0.90 7.36
CA ALA A 64 -4.76 0.59 8.07
C ALA A 64 -5.82 -0.06 7.17
N ILE A 65 -5.85 0.29 5.88
CA ILE A 65 -6.72 -0.35 4.88
C ILE A 65 -6.14 -1.70 4.43
N ILE A 66 -4.83 -1.75 4.18
CA ILE A 66 -4.14 -2.93 3.63
C ILE A 66 -4.24 -4.13 4.57
N VAL A 67 -4.07 -3.94 5.87
CA VAL A 67 -4.09 -5.03 6.87
C VAL A 67 -5.38 -5.86 6.79
N PRO A 68 -6.59 -5.31 6.97
CA PRO A 68 -7.82 -6.10 6.91
C PRO A 68 -8.09 -6.65 5.49
N THR A 69 -7.73 -5.92 4.43
CA THR A 69 -7.92 -6.43 3.05
C THR A 69 -7.02 -7.62 2.75
N SER A 70 -5.76 -7.59 3.22
CA SER A 70 -4.80 -8.67 3.03
C SER A 70 -5.20 -9.91 3.82
N ILE A 71 -5.72 -9.75 5.04
CA ILE A 71 -6.27 -10.87 5.82
C ILE A 71 -7.44 -11.52 5.08
N ARG A 72 -8.40 -10.74 4.58
CA ARG A 72 -9.53 -11.27 3.80
C ARG A 72 -9.08 -11.96 2.51
N SER A 73 -8.11 -11.37 1.80
CA SER A 73 -7.52 -11.96 0.60
C SER A 73 -6.87 -13.29 0.92
N PHE A 74 -6.02 -13.35 1.95
CA PHE A 74 -5.37 -14.58 2.41
C PHE A 74 -6.38 -15.68 2.74
N LEU A 75 -7.41 -15.37 3.53
CA LEU A 75 -8.44 -16.35 3.90
C LEU A 75 -9.16 -16.92 2.66
N THR A 76 -9.49 -16.07 1.69
CA THR A 76 -10.15 -16.48 0.45
C THR A 76 -9.26 -17.37 -0.42
N HIS A 77 -7.98 -17.03 -0.56
CA HIS A 77 -7.03 -17.84 -1.32
C HIS A 77 -6.72 -19.16 -0.62
N ARG A 78 -6.67 -19.16 0.72
CA ARG A 78 -6.48 -20.36 1.53
C ARG A 78 -7.63 -21.34 1.36
N GLN A 79 -8.87 -20.85 1.32
CA GLN A 79 -10.05 -21.69 1.05
C GLN A 79 -10.01 -22.35 -0.33
N LYS A 80 -9.34 -21.71 -1.31
CA LYS A 80 -9.16 -22.23 -2.66
C LYS A 80 -7.94 -23.15 -2.82
N GLY A 81 -7.20 -23.43 -1.73
CA GLY A 81 -5.98 -24.24 -1.78
C GLY A 81 -4.80 -23.59 -2.50
N ALA A 82 -4.87 -22.29 -2.78
CA ALA A 82 -3.88 -21.55 -3.58
C ALA A 82 -2.74 -20.92 -2.75
N VAL A 83 -2.64 -21.27 -1.46
CA VAL A 83 -1.68 -20.66 -0.53
C VAL A 83 -0.61 -21.67 -0.18
N ASP A 84 0.64 -21.29 -0.44
CA ASP A 84 1.81 -22.01 0.06
C ASP A 84 2.04 -21.68 1.55
N ILE A 85 1.70 -22.65 2.40
CA ILE A 85 1.83 -22.52 3.86
C ILE A 85 3.28 -22.73 4.32
N GLU A 86 4.09 -23.46 3.56
CA GLU A 86 5.50 -23.71 3.90
C GLU A 86 6.33 -22.45 3.70
N LEU A 87 6.15 -21.78 2.57
CA LEU A 87 6.70 -20.45 2.34
C LEU A 87 6.25 -19.47 3.43
N LEU A 88 4.95 -19.43 3.73
CA LEU A 88 4.42 -18.51 4.74
C LEU A 88 5.09 -18.70 6.11
N LYS A 89 5.31 -19.96 6.53
CA LYS A 89 6.00 -20.26 7.80
C LYS A 89 7.43 -19.73 7.83
N GLY A 90 8.15 -19.80 6.70
CA GLY A 90 9.50 -19.23 6.59
C GLY A 90 9.53 -17.71 6.80
N TRP A 91 8.47 -17.02 6.36
CA TRP A 91 8.39 -15.55 6.41
C TRP A 91 7.61 -14.99 7.61
N VAL A 92 6.94 -15.85 8.39
CA VAL A 92 6.02 -15.44 9.46
C VAL A 92 6.68 -14.60 10.57
N VAL A 93 8.00 -14.76 10.78
CA VAL A 93 8.77 -13.97 11.77
C VAL A 93 9.45 -12.78 11.10
N ALA A 94 10.10 -13.00 9.96
CA ALA A 94 10.90 -11.98 9.29
C ALA A 94 10.04 -10.78 8.82
N VAL A 95 8.85 -11.03 8.26
CA VAL A 95 7.99 -9.97 7.73
C VAL A 95 7.43 -9.07 8.83
N PRO A 96 6.79 -9.58 9.91
CA PRO A 96 6.30 -8.72 10.98
C PRO A 96 7.44 -7.99 11.70
N LEU A 97 8.55 -8.67 11.97
CA LEU A 97 9.69 -8.05 12.64
C LEU A 97 10.28 -6.90 11.80
N GLY A 98 10.51 -7.14 10.51
CA GLY A 98 10.97 -6.11 9.58
C GLY A 98 9.98 -4.94 9.47
N THR A 99 8.68 -5.22 9.47
CA THR A 99 7.63 -4.19 9.43
C THR A 99 7.63 -3.33 10.70
N VAL A 100 7.77 -3.95 11.88
CA VAL A 100 7.86 -3.22 13.16
C VAL A 100 9.10 -2.33 13.18
N LEU A 101 10.27 -2.87 12.83
CA LEU A 101 11.51 -2.09 12.75
C LEU A 101 11.40 -0.93 11.76
N ALA A 102 10.86 -1.18 10.57
CA ALA A 102 10.64 -0.15 9.56
C ALA A 102 9.66 0.93 10.05
N SER A 103 8.60 0.55 10.77
CA SER A 103 7.62 1.50 11.32
C SER A 103 8.22 2.41 12.40
N ILE A 104 9.12 1.87 13.24
CA ILE A 104 9.85 2.67 14.24
C ILE A 104 10.74 3.69 13.53
N VAL A 105 11.53 3.26 12.54
CA VAL A 105 12.39 4.18 11.76
C VAL A 105 11.54 5.23 11.05
N ALA A 106 10.42 4.83 10.44
CA ALA A 106 9.51 5.73 9.74
C ALA A 106 8.87 6.78 10.68
N ALA A 107 8.61 6.44 11.94
CA ALA A 107 8.05 7.37 12.93
C ALA A 107 8.98 8.56 13.21
N TYR A 108 10.29 8.40 13.08
CA TYR A 108 11.28 9.46 13.25
C TYR A 108 11.76 10.09 11.94
N ALA A 109 11.37 9.54 10.79
CA ALA A 109 11.73 10.08 9.49
C ALA A 109 10.90 11.34 9.17
N SER A 110 11.48 12.31 8.47
CA SER A 110 10.73 13.48 7.99
C SER A 110 9.76 13.11 6.86
N SER A 111 8.68 13.86 6.68
CA SER A 111 7.73 13.63 5.58
C SER A 111 8.41 13.70 4.19
N VAL A 112 9.43 14.54 4.02
CA VAL A 112 10.24 14.60 2.80
C VAL A 112 11.03 13.32 2.59
N ALA A 113 11.70 12.81 3.64
CA ALA A 113 12.45 11.56 3.57
C ALA A 113 11.53 10.38 3.21
N LEU A 114 10.37 10.26 3.88
CA LEU A 114 9.37 9.23 3.58
C LEU A 114 8.85 9.33 2.15
N ARG A 115 8.61 10.55 1.65
CA ARG A 115 8.16 10.78 0.28
C ARG A 115 9.21 10.31 -0.73
N LEU A 116 10.49 10.60 -0.50
CA LEU A 116 11.59 10.16 -1.36
C LEU A 116 11.77 8.64 -1.32
N ILE A 117 11.72 8.02 -0.14
CA ILE A 117 11.78 6.56 0.02
C ILE A 117 10.62 5.90 -0.74
N PHE A 118 9.40 6.41 -0.55
CA PHE A 118 8.23 5.89 -1.25
C PHE A 118 8.35 6.06 -2.77
N ALA A 119 8.77 7.23 -3.25
CA ALA A 119 8.96 7.48 -4.67
C ALA A 119 9.99 6.52 -5.29
N PHE A 120 11.11 6.28 -4.59
CA PHE A 120 12.13 5.35 -5.02
C PHE A 120 11.60 3.91 -5.08
N ILE A 121 10.92 3.44 -4.03
CA ILE A 121 10.31 2.09 -4.00
C ILE A 121 9.25 1.94 -5.10
N ALA A 122 8.39 2.94 -5.26
CA ALA A 122 7.34 2.93 -6.29
C ALA A 122 7.94 2.88 -7.70
N LEU A 123 9.02 3.62 -7.96
CA LEU A 123 9.72 3.61 -9.24
C LEU A 123 10.44 2.28 -9.48
N ALA A 124 11.07 1.71 -8.45
CA ALA A 124 11.67 0.38 -8.53
C ALA A 124 10.63 -0.71 -8.82
N LEU A 125 9.44 -0.64 -8.20
CA LEU A 125 8.33 -1.55 -8.49
C LEU A 125 7.79 -1.37 -9.90
N ALA A 126 7.58 -0.12 -10.34
CA ALA A 126 7.14 0.18 -11.70
C ALA A 126 8.14 -0.36 -12.73
N PHE A 127 9.44 -0.16 -12.50
CA PHE A 127 10.50 -0.70 -13.33
C PHE A 127 10.46 -2.24 -13.36
N ARG A 128 10.38 -2.88 -12.20
CA ARG A 128 10.25 -4.34 -12.10
C ARG A 128 9.04 -4.85 -12.88
N MET A 129 7.90 -4.17 -12.83
CA MET A 129 6.68 -4.58 -13.55
C MET A 129 6.81 -4.41 -15.07
N ILE A 130 7.40 -3.30 -15.55
CA ILE A 130 7.60 -3.06 -16.98
C ILE A 130 8.60 -4.06 -17.58
N PHE A 131 9.67 -4.35 -16.84
CA PHE A 131 10.75 -5.23 -17.28
C PHE A 131 10.62 -6.65 -16.76
N ASN A 132 9.44 -7.05 -16.26
CA ASN A 132 9.20 -8.38 -15.70
C ASN A 132 9.32 -9.44 -16.80
N ARG A 133 10.55 -9.92 -17.04
CA ARG A 133 10.84 -11.03 -17.94
C ARG A 133 10.60 -12.33 -17.20
N ALA A 134 9.93 -13.30 -17.84
CA ALA A 134 9.72 -14.66 -17.33
C ALA A 134 11.03 -15.41 -16.97
N SER A 135 12.19 -14.85 -17.33
CA SER A 135 13.52 -15.39 -17.01
C SER A 135 14.05 -15.00 -15.62
N TRP A 136 13.36 -14.15 -14.85
CA TRP A 136 13.74 -13.82 -13.48
C TRP A 136 13.14 -14.82 -12.48
N HIS A 137 13.55 -16.08 -12.58
CA HIS A 137 13.33 -17.08 -11.54
C HIS A 137 14.53 -17.06 -10.58
N LEU A 138 14.33 -16.47 -9.39
CA LEU A 138 15.32 -16.46 -8.30
C LEU A 138 15.19 -17.69 -7.37
N GLY A 139 14.39 -18.68 -7.77
CA GLY A 139 14.17 -19.94 -7.07
C GLY A 139 13.85 -21.04 -8.07
N SER A 140 14.20 -22.28 -7.73
CA SER A 140 14.20 -23.46 -8.62
C SER A 140 12.95 -24.34 -8.51
N ASP A 141 11.85 -23.81 -8.00
CA ASP A 141 10.65 -24.61 -7.68
C ASP A 141 9.55 -24.45 -8.73
#